data_AF-A0A973KX10-F1
#
_entry.id   AF-A0A973KX10-F1
#
_cell.length_a   1.000
_cell.length_b   1.000
_cell.length_c   1.000
_cell.angle_alpha   90.00
_cell.angle_beta   90.00
_cell.angle_gamma   90.00
#
_symmetry.space_group_name_H-M   'P 1'
#
loop_
_entity.id
_entity.type
_entity.pdbx_description
1 polymer ?
#
loop_
_entity_poly.entity_id
_entity_poly.type
_entity_poly.pdbx_seq_one_letter_code
_entity_poly.pdbx_strand_id
1 'polypeptide(L)'
;VFEMLGSWSLGDYGHSQSLRWGYELLRDGFGIPQERLHVTVFGGDDQIGPDTESLCTWRELGLPVELTDDENWWSNGPVGPCGPDSEIFVWTGDVDTPPQGTPTTDPRWVEIWNHVNMRYRRNDDGTLEPLPQPGIDTGMGLERLTTVLQGHRSVYDTDLFEPWMRLLPPLWDLDEPSTRLVCDHLRSSVVVLGDGVRPSNTGRGYVLRRLLRRLLTTLRRDDPSRTLTDLPLELVDHTLNHFHQPCGSDTVRTLLLDEEHRFTQLLERGRRIVSGPQFKVPLSEEDYHYLHDTHGLPRDLVTGLLTDG
;
A
#
# COMPACT_ATOMS: atom_id res chain seq x y z
N VAL A 1 4.94 2.34 1.17
CA VAL A 1 4.54 2.91 2.49
C VAL A 1 3.68 4.11 2.21
N PHE A 2 2.67 4.36 3.04
CA PHE A 2 1.76 5.49 2.83
C PHE A 2 1.29 6.03 4.18
N GLU A 3 0.75 7.25 4.17
CA GLU A 3 0.17 7.88 5.36
C GLU A 3 -1.35 7.86 5.33
N MET A 4 -1.94 7.44 6.44
CA MET A 4 -3.38 7.43 6.63
C MET A 4 -3.76 8.55 7.59
N LEU A 5 -4.45 9.57 7.07
CA LEU A 5 -5.07 10.63 7.85
C LEU A 5 -6.33 10.05 8.49
N GLY A 6 -6.30 9.87 9.80
CA GLY A 6 -7.36 9.22 10.55
C GLY A 6 -8.06 10.13 11.56
N SER A 7 -9.33 9.85 11.79
CA SER A 7 -10.15 10.44 12.84
C SER A 7 -11.01 9.34 13.46
N TRP A 8 -11.28 9.46 14.76
CA TRP A 8 -11.94 8.40 15.52
C TRP A 8 -13.04 8.95 16.43
N SER A 9 -14.16 8.22 16.49
CA SER A 9 -15.18 8.38 17.53
C SER A 9 -15.15 7.16 18.44
N LEU A 10 -14.95 7.38 19.73
CA LEU A 10 -15.04 6.33 20.76
C LEU A 10 -16.36 6.52 21.51
N GLY A 11 -17.48 6.23 20.84
CA GLY A 11 -18.85 6.40 21.34
C GLY A 11 -19.26 7.85 21.62
N ASP A 12 -18.70 8.81 20.88
CA ASP A 12 -19.04 10.24 20.98
C ASP A 12 -20.09 10.61 19.93
N TYR A 13 -19.69 10.63 18.65
CA TYR A 13 -20.58 10.86 17.51
C TYR A 13 -20.79 9.59 16.67
N GLY A 14 -21.95 9.53 16.00
CA GLY A 14 -22.33 8.43 15.11
C GLY A 14 -21.84 8.59 13.67
N HIS A 15 -22.16 7.59 12.84
CA HIS A 15 -21.66 7.49 11.46
C HIS A 15 -22.16 8.64 10.58
N SER A 16 -23.44 8.97 10.69
CA SER A 16 -24.07 10.16 10.09
C SER A 16 -23.24 11.45 10.24
N GLN A 17 -22.71 11.71 11.44
CA GLN A 17 -21.95 12.92 11.70
C GLN A 17 -20.55 12.85 11.05
N SER A 18 -19.93 11.68 11.10
CA SER A 18 -18.63 11.41 10.45
C SER A 18 -18.69 11.71 8.95
N LEU A 19 -19.71 11.21 8.26
CA LEU A 19 -19.90 11.40 6.81
C LEU A 19 -20.14 12.88 6.47
N ARG A 20 -20.94 13.59 7.28
CA ARG A 20 -21.19 15.04 7.08
C ARG A 20 -19.91 15.86 7.24
N TRP A 21 -19.06 15.56 8.22
CA TRP A 21 -17.78 16.23 8.38
C TRP A 21 -16.76 15.86 7.30
N GLY A 22 -16.71 14.59 6.87
CA GLY A 22 -15.87 14.18 5.75
C GLY A 22 -16.23 14.94 4.47
N TYR A 23 -17.54 15.06 4.20
CA TYR A 23 -18.07 15.84 3.09
C TYR A 23 -17.71 17.34 3.18
N GLU A 24 -17.96 17.96 4.33
CA GLU A 24 -17.63 19.37 4.59
C GLU A 24 -16.13 19.63 4.42
N LEU A 25 -15.26 18.75 4.94
CA LEU A 25 -13.82 18.91 4.79
C LEU A 25 -13.37 18.78 3.33
N LEU A 26 -13.86 17.79 2.58
CA LEU A 26 -13.49 17.62 1.17
C LEU A 26 -13.97 18.79 0.31
N ARG A 27 -15.23 19.21 0.49
CA ARG A 27 -15.83 20.26 -0.33
C ARG A 27 -15.38 21.66 0.07
N ASP A 28 -15.57 22.02 1.34
CA ASP A 28 -15.40 23.39 1.81
C ASP A 28 -13.98 23.62 2.33
N GLY A 29 -13.36 22.61 2.94
CA GLY A 29 -11.98 22.67 3.42
C GLY A 29 -10.95 22.57 2.29
N PHE A 30 -11.03 21.52 1.47
CA PHE A 30 -10.08 21.26 0.38
C PHE A 30 -10.54 21.79 -0.98
N GLY A 31 -11.78 22.25 -1.12
CA GLY A 31 -12.27 22.84 -2.37
C GLY A 31 -12.59 21.81 -3.45
N ILE A 32 -12.81 20.53 -3.10
CA ILE A 32 -13.15 19.50 -4.09
C ILE A 32 -14.60 19.69 -4.54
N PRO A 33 -14.86 19.91 -5.84
CA PRO A 33 -16.21 20.14 -6.32
C PRO A 33 -17.13 18.92 -6.11
N GLN A 34 -18.38 19.16 -5.73
CA GLN A 34 -19.36 18.11 -5.44
C GLN A 34 -19.57 17.16 -6.63
N GLU A 35 -19.53 17.69 -7.86
CA GLU A 35 -19.67 16.93 -9.10
C GLU A 35 -18.53 15.93 -9.35
N ARG A 36 -17.42 16.06 -8.62
CA ARG A 36 -16.29 15.12 -8.64
C ARG A 36 -16.34 14.11 -7.51
N LEU A 37 -17.39 14.11 -6.68
CA LEU A 37 -17.54 13.19 -5.55
C LEU A 37 -18.55 12.10 -5.90
N HIS A 38 -18.21 10.86 -5.53
CA HIS A 38 -19.11 9.72 -5.54
C HIS A 38 -18.87 8.91 -4.28
N VAL A 39 -19.90 8.25 -3.75
CA VAL A 39 -19.75 7.44 -2.56
C VAL A 39 -20.22 6.01 -2.78
N THR A 40 -19.63 5.08 -2.05
CA THR A 40 -20.11 3.71 -1.92
C THR A 40 -20.62 3.46 -0.50
N VAL A 41 -21.62 2.60 -0.36
CA VAL A 41 -22.25 2.25 0.91
C VAL A 41 -22.54 0.76 0.95
N PHE A 42 -22.35 0.13 2.11
CA PHE A 42 -22.68 -1.28 2.31
C PHE A 42 -24.14 -1.63 1.96
N GLY A 43 -24.30 -2.53 0.99
CA GLY A 43 -25.57 -3.02 0.43
C GLY A 43 -26.27 -4.09 1.27
N GLY A 44 -25.57 -4.67 2.24
CA GLY A 44 -26.07 -5.78 3.06
C GLY A 44 -25.57 -7.14 2.56
N ASP A 45 -25.63 -8.12 3.45
CA ASP A 45 -25.32 -9.53 3.16
C ASP A 45 -26.35 -10.45 3.85
N ASP A 46 -26.05 -11.75 3.91
CA ASP A 46 -26.90 -12.75 4.55
C ASP A 46 -27.03 -12.56 6.09
N GLN A 47 -26.14 -11.81 6.74
CA GLN A 47 -26.11 -11.60 8.19
C GLN A 47 -26.67 -10.23 8.60
N ILE A 48 -26.35 -9.18 7.83
CA ILE A 48 -26.60 -7.78 8.17
C ILE A 48 -27.25 -7.07 6.98
N GLY A 49 -28.32 -6.31 7.22
CA GLY A 49 -28.96 -5.51 6.17
C GLY A 49 -28.12 -4.31 5.70
N PRO A 50 -28.56 -3.62 4.63
CA PRO A 50 -27.87 -2.44 4.10
C PRO A 50 -27.65 -1.36 5.14
N ASP A 51 -26.58 -0.58 4.98
CA ASP A 51 -26.31 0.59 5.81
C ASP A 51 -27.20 1.78 5.41
N THR A 52 -28.46 1.70 5.84
CA THR A 52 -29.48 2.72 5.58
C THR A 52 -29.14 4.09 6.18
N GLU A 53 -28.34 4.15 7.25
CA GLU A 53 -27.93 5.41 7.88
C GLU A 53 -27.04 6.22 6.93
N SER A 54 -26.00 5.56 6.39
CA SER A 54 -25.09 6.15 5.39
C SER A 54 -25.83 6.51 4.12
N LEU A 55 -26.69 5.62 3.61
CA LEU A 55 -27.48 5.85 2.41
C LEU A 55 -28.37 7.11 2.52
N CYS A 56 -29.06 7.28 3.66
CA CYS A 56 -29.89 8.45 3.91
C CYS A 56 -29.04 9.72 4.02
N THR A 57 -27.94 9.67 4.77
CA THR A 57 -27.03 10.81 4.93
C THR A 57 -26.49 11.30 3.58
N TRP A 58 -26.03 10.41 2.72
CA TRP A 58 -25.49 10.80 1.42
C TRP A 58 -26.54 11.34 0.45
N ARG A 59 -27.77 10.80 0.51
CA ARG A 59 -28.90 11.33 -0.26
C ARG A 59 -29.28 12.73 0.18
N GLU A 60 -29.27 13.02 1.49
CA GLU A 60 -29.49 14.37 2.02
C GLU A 60 -28.42 15.36 1.56
N LEU A 61 -27.16 14.91 1.48
CA LEU A 61 -26.03 15.70 0.98
C LEU A 61 -26.02 15.85 -0.54
N GLY A 62 -26.85 15.08 -1.26
CA GLY A 62 -26.99 15.16 -2.71
C GLY A 62 -25.84 14.53 -3.51
N LEU A 63 -25.14 13.54 -2.94
CA LEU A 63 -24.11 12.78 -3.65
C LEU A 63 -24.70 11.54 -4.35
N PRO A 64 -24.12 11.13 -5.49
CA PRO A 64 -24.43 9.85 -6.09
C PRO A 64 -23.91 8.71 -5.19
N VAL A 65 -24.76 7.71 -4.96
CA VAL A 65 -24.48 6.56 -4.08
C VAL A 65 -24.53 5.28 -4.89
N GLU A 66 -23.48 4.47 -4.77
CA GLU A 66 -23.44 3.09 -5.24
C GLU A 66 -23.50 2.16 -4.03
N LEU A 67 -24.33 1.11 -4.11
CA LEU A 67 -24.38 0.08 -3.07
C LEU A 67 -23.44 -1.05 -3.48
N THR A 68 -22.53 -1.44 -2.60
CA THR A 68 -21.64 -2.59 -2.80
C THR A 68 -21.65 -3.48 -1.56
N ASP A 69 -21.19 -4.72 -1.69
CA ASP A 69 -21.35 -5.72 -0.65
C ASP A 69 -20.01 -5.90 0.10
N ASP A 70 -19.20 -6.87 -0.31
CA ASP A 70 -17.92 -7.20 0.34
C ASP A 70 -16.91 -6.04 0.31
N GLU A 71 -17.00 -5.14 -0.68
CA GLU A 71 -16.14 -3.97 -0.80
C GLU A 71 -16.42 -2.92 0.29
N ASN A 72 -17.64 -2.85 0.83
CA ASN A 72 -18.00 -1.92 1.90
C ASN A 72 -18.11 -2.59 3.28
N TRP A 73 -17.21 -3.53 3.54
CA TRP A 73 -17.07 -4.17 4.84
C TRP A 73 -15.63 -4.16 5.31
N TRP A 74 -15.35 -3.46 6.40
CA TRP A 74 -14.01 -3.38 6.96
C TRP A 74 -13.84 -4.29 8.18
N SER A 75 -12.67 -4.95 8.26
CA SER A 75 -12.28 -5.76 9.42
C SER A 75 -10.78 -5.68 9.65
N ASN A 76 -10.36 -5.60 10.92
CA ASN A 76 -8.94 -5.60 11.32
C ASN A 76 -8.26 -6.99 11.20
N GLY A 77 -8.93 -7.96 10.59
CA GLY A 77 -8.45 -9.33 10.45
C GLY A 77 -9.59 -10.35 10.34
N PRO A 78 -9.28 -11.66 10.45
CA PRO A 78 -10.30 -12.71 10.42
C PRO A 78 -11.20 -12.69 11.66
N VAL A 79 -10.74 -12.09 12.76
CA VAL A 79 -11.40 -12.03 14.06
C VAL A 79 -11.14 -10.66 14.66
N GLY A 80 -12.13 -10.11 15.36
CA GLY A 80 -12.01 -8.83 16.05
C GLY A 80 -13.02 -7.78 15.58
N PRO A 81 -12.80 -6.50 15.96
CA PRO A 81 -13.70 -5.41 15.62
C PRO A 81 -13.82 -5.22 14.09
N CYS A 82 -15.05 -5.01 13.62
CA CYS A 82 -15.39 -4.84 12.22
C CYS A 82 -16.73 -4.11 12.06
N GLY A 83 -17.06 -3.75 10.83
CA GLY A 83 -18.39 -3.22 10.51
C GLY A 83 -18.53 -2.78 9.07
N PRO A 84 -19.74 -2.35 8.67
CA PRO A 84 -19.93 -1.75 7.38
C PRO A 84 -19.19 -0.42 7.33
N ASP A 85 -18.84 -0.02 6.12
CA ASP A 85 -18.25 1.28 5.88
C ASP A 85 -18.94 2.01 4.73
N SER A 86 -18.51 3.25 4.54
CA SER A 86 -18.86 4.04 3.38
C SER A 86 -17.61 4.78 2.90
N GLU A 87 -17.31 4.67 1.62
CA GLU A 87 -16.10 5.23 1.03
C GLU A 87 -16.44 6.41 0.12
N ILE A 88 -15.56 7.41 0.11
CA ILE A 88 -15.66 8.61 -0.71
C ILE A 88 -14.62 8.53 -1.82
N PHE A 89 -15.10 8.61 -3.06
CA PHE A 89 -14.31 8.58 -4.28
C PHE A 89 -14.26 9.96 -4.91
N VAL A 90 -13.11 10.28 -5.51
CA VAL A 90 -12.92 11.49 -6.30
C VAL A 90 -12.64 11.15 -7.75
N TRP A 91 -13.32 11.81 -8.67
CA TRP A 91 -13.08 11.68 -10.10
C TRP A 91 -11.72 12.27 -10.49
N THR A 92 -10.82 11.46 -11.05
CA THR A 92 -9.49 11.88 -11.52
C THR A 92 -9.33 11.84 -13.05
N GLY A 93 -10.42 11.58 -13.77
CA GLY A 93 -10.45 11.69 -15.23
C GLY A 93 -10.36 13.13 -15.73
N ASP A 94 -10.37 13.30 -17.05
CA ASP A 94 -10.27 14.61 -17.68
C ASP A 94 -11.41 15.53 -17.25
N VAL A 95 -11.08 16.79 -16.94
CA VAL A 95 -12.02 17.80 -16.43
C VAL A 95 -13.19 18.03 -17.39
N ASP A 96 -12.95 17.93 -18.70
CA ASP A 96 -13.96 18.14 -19.74
C ASP A 96 -14.82 16.89 -20.01
N THR A 97 -14.47 15.73 -19.43
CA THR A 97 -15.19 14.49 -19.64
C THR A 97 -15.90 14.09 -18.35
N PRO A 98 -17.23 14.27 -18.27
CA PRO A 98 -17.97 13.81 -17.11
C PRO A 98 -17.82 12.28 -16.97
N PRO A 99 -17.77 11.76 -15.73
CA PRO A 99 -17.72 10.33 -15.49
C PRO A 99 -18.92 9.63 -16.14
N GLN A 100 -18.64 8.56 -16.88
CA GLN A 100 -19.68 7.72 -17.50
C GLN A 100 -19.95 6.45 -16.69
N GLY A 101 -19.09 6.12 -15.73
CA GLY A 101 -19.20 4.98 -14.83
C GLY A 101 -19.21 5.39 -13.36
N THR A 102 -19.36 4.41 -12.51
CA THR A 102 -19.35 4.46 -11.04
C THR A 102 -17.98 4.04 -10.49
N PRO A 103 -17.71 4.23 -9.19
CA PRO A 103 -16.51 3.69 -8.54
C PRO A 103 -16.15 2.25 -8.89
N THR A 104 -17.14 1.35 -8.97
CA THR A 104 -16.86 -0.07 -9.29
C THR A 104 -16.59 -0.35 -10.77
N THR A 105 -16.96 0.57 -11.67
CA THR A 105 -16.93 0.35 -13.12
C THR A 105 -15.91 1.21 -13.86
N ASP A 106 -15.38 2.26 -13.23
CA ASP A 106 -14.38 3.15 -13.83
C ASP A 106 -13.21 3.43 -12.85
N PRO A 107 -11.99 2.95 -13.13
CA PRO A 107 -10.84 3.06 -12.23
C PRO A 107 -10.32 4.49 -12.08
N ARG A 108 -10.86 5.46 -12.83
CA ARG A 108 -10.56 6.89 -12.66
C ARG A 108 -11.26 7.48 -11.45
N TRP A 109 -12.22 6.79 -10.86
CA TRP A 109 -12.68 7.05 -9.50
C TRP A 109 -11.64 6.52 -8.52
N VAL A 110 -10.98 7.43 -7.82
CA VAL A 110 -9.99 7.07 -6.82
C VAL A 110 -10.64 7.20 -5.45
N GLU A 111 -10.66 6.10 -4.70
CA GLU A 111 -11.05 6.08 -3.29
C GLU A 111 -10.07 6.97 -2.49
N ILE A 112 -10.59 8.01 -1.84
CA ILE A 112 -9.78 8.94 -1.04
C ILE A 112 -9.96 8.68 0.44
N TRP A 113 -11.17 8.34 0.89
CA TRP A 113 -11.48 8.28 2.32
C TRP A 113 -12.51 7.20 2.63
N ASN A 114 -12.16 6.26 3.50
CA ASN A 114 -13.07 5.26 4.05
C ASN A 114 -13.56 5.69 5.45
N HIS A 115 -14.87 5.64 5.69
CA HIS A 115 -15.52 5.88 6.98
C HIS A 115 -16.16 4.59 7.51
N VAL A 116 -15.47 3.90 8.42
CA VAL A 116 -15.90 2.63 9.00
C VAL A 116 -16.79 2.85 10.23
N ASN A 117 -17.94 2.17 10.25
CA ASN A 117 -18.83 2.09 11.40
C ASN A 117 -18.52 0.84 12.22
N MET A 118 -17.56 0.98 13.13
CA MET A 118 -17.08 -0.10 13.99
C MET A 118 -18.15 -0.48 15.01
N ARG A 119 -19.02 -1.44 14.65
CA ARG A 119 -20.20 -1.81 15.46
C ARG A 119 -20.36 -3.29 15.73
N TYR A 120 -19.52 -4.15 15.15
CA TYR A 120 -19.51 -5.59 15.42
C TYR A 120 -18.12 -6.08 15.84
N ARG A 121 -18.10 -7.23 16.50
CA ARG A 121 -16.93 -8.10 16.64
C ARG A 121 -17.22 -9.38 15.88
N ARG A 122 -16.33 -9.75 14.95
CA ARG A 122 -16.33 -11.06 14.31
C ARG A 122 -15.66 -12.08 15.21
N ASN A 123 -16.33 -13.19 15.45
CA ASN A 123 -15.83 -14.34 16.21
C ASN A 123 -15.08 -15.33 15.30
N ASP A 124 -14.39 -16.30 15.92
CA ASP A 124 -13.65 -17.36 15.20
C ASP A 124 -14.55 -18.21 14.27
N ASP A 125 -15.84 -18.35 14.62
CA ASP A 125 -16.84 -19.09 13.83
C ASP A 125 -17.50 -18.23 12.73
N GLY A 126 -17.06 -16.97 12.59
CA GLY A 126 -17.58 -16.01 11.61
C GLY A 126 -18.83 -15.24 12.07
N THR A 127 -19.40 -15.56 13.23
CA THR A 127 -20.58 -14.85 13.76
C THR A 127 -20.23 -13.41 14.15
N LEU A 128 -21.22 -12.52 14.02
CA LEU A 128 -21.09 -11.10 14.32
C LEU A 128 -21.81 -10.75 15.63
N GLU A 129 -21.05 -10.32 16.63
CA GLU A 129 -21.58 -9.83 17.90
C GLU A 129 -21.58 -8.30 17.94
N PRO A 130 -22.69 -7.63 18.27
CA PRO A 130 -22.72 -6.17 18.43
C PRO A 130 -21.73 -5.69 19.50
N LEU A 131 -21.00 -4.63 19.21
CA LEU A 131 -20.11 -4.00 20.19
C LEU A 131 -20.94 -3.25 21.25
N PRO A 132 -20.53 -3.29 22.54
CA PRO A 132 -21.20 -2.53 23.60
C PRO A 132 -21.19 -1.02 23.37
N GLN A 133 -20.14 -0.54 22.70
CA GLN A 133 -19.94 0.86 22.35
C GLN A 133 -19.45 0.92 20.90
N PRO A 134 -20.34 1.25 19.95
CA PRO A 134 -19.94 1.49 18.57
C PRO A 134 -18.95 2.66 18.48
N GLY A 135 -18.05 2.59 17.51
CA GLY A 135 -17.09 3.63 17.22
C GLY A 135 -17.04 3.95 15.74
N ILE A 136 -16.34 5.03 15.42
CA ILE A 136 -16.02 5.40 14.05
C ILE A 136 -14.52 5.35 13.89
N ASP A 137 -14.08 4.74 12.80
CA ASP A 137 -12.69 4.72 12.36
C ASP A 137 -12.66 5.21 10.91
N THR A 138 -11.92 6.27 10.63
CA THR A 138 -11.82 6.80 9.27
C THR A 138 -10.37 6.72 8.80
N GLY A 139 -10.15 6.42 7.52
CA GLY A 139 -8.82 6.43 6.92
C GLY A 139 -8.82 7.13 5.56
N MET A 140 -8.07 8.23 5.45
CA MET A 140 -7.83 8.94 4.19
C MET A 140 -6.37 8.82 3.77
N GLY A 141 -6.11 8.37 2.54
CA GLY A 141 -4.75 8.25 2.03
C GLY A 141 -4.16 9.62 1.68
N LEU A 142 -3.13 10.08 2.41
CA LEU A 142 -2.52 11.39 2.19
C LEU A 142 -1.99 11.53 0.76
N GLU A 143 -1.31 10.51 0.24
CA GLU A 143 -0.72 10.54 -1.10
C GLU A 143 -1.80 10.66 -2.19
N ARG A 144 -2.92 9.95 -2.01
CA ARG A 144 -4.06 10.02 -2.94
C ARG A 144 -4.73 11.40 -2.88
N LEU A 145 -4.98 11.91 -1.68
CA LEU A 145 -5.52 13.25 -1.49
C LEU A 145 -4.60 14.31 -2.13
N THR A 146 -3.31 14.24 -1.86
CA THR A 146 -2.30 15.16 -2.41
C THR A 146 -2.29 15.12 -3.93
N THR A 147 -2.38 13.93 -4.52
CA THR A 147 -2.48 13.75 -5.98
C THR A 147 -3.68 14.51 -6.55
N VAL A 148 -4.84 14.38 -5.91
CA VAL A 148 -6.07 15.08 -6.32
C VAL A 148 -5.92 16.59 -6.20
N LEU A 149 -5.44 17.09 -5.05
CA LEU A 149 -5.35 18.53 -4.77
C LEU A 149 -4.32 19.24 -5.64
N GLN A 150 -3.24 18.57 -6.01
CA GLN A 150 -2.21 19.11 -6.91
C GLN A 150 -2.55 18.91 -8.39
N GLY A 151 -3.65 18.23 -8.73
CA GLY A 151 -4.06 18.00 -10.11
C GLY A 151 -3.16 17.00 -10.86
N HIS A 152 -2.51 16.10 -10.14
CA HIS A 152 -1.67 15.04 -10.70
C HIS A 152 -2.48 13.79 -11.02
N ARG A 153 -1.90 12.90 -11.86
CA ARG A 153 -2.50 11.60 -12.20
C ARG A 153 -1.84 10.44 -11.46
N SER A 154 -0.69 10.68 -10.84
CA SER A 154 0.04 9.69 -10.07
C SER A 154 0.53 10.26 -8.75
N VAL A 155 0.55 9.42 -7.71
CA VAL A 155 1.20 9.76 -6.44
C VAL A 155 2.67 10.11 -6.62
N TYR A 156 3.33 9.52 -7.62
CA TYR A 156 4.73 9.77 -7.93
C TYR A 156 5.01 11.14 -8.54
N ASP A 157 3.97 11.85 -9.01
CA ASP A 157 4.11 13.20 -9.56
C ASP A 157 3.98 14.29 -8.48
N THR A 158 3.61 13.90 -7.26
CA THR A 158 3.40 14.83 -6.13
C THR A 158 4.72 15.28 -5.50
N ASP A 159 4.67 16.39 -4.78
CA ASP A 159 5.78 16.88 -3.96
C ASP A 159 6.27 15.88 -2.91
N LEU A 160 5.40 15.00 -2.41
CA LEU A 160 5.78 13.90 -1.50
C LEU A 160 6.76 12.90 -2.12
N PHE A 161 6.78 12.79 -3.45
CA PHE A 161 7.65 11.88 -4.20
C PHE A 161 8.71 12.61 -5.04
N GLU A 162 8.60 13.93 -5.22
CA GLU A 162 9.52 14.73 -6.04
C GLU A 162 10.99 14.48 -5.73
N PRO A 163 11.46 14.44 -4.46
CA PRO A 163 12.88 14.24 -4.18
C PRO A 163 13.38 12.90 -4.72
N TRP A 164 12.57 11.85 -4.54
CA TRP A 164 12.87 10.49 -5.00
C TRP A 164 12.81 10.39 -6.53
N MET A 165 11.78 10.95 -7.15
CA MET A 165 11.59 10.89 -8.60
C MET A 165 12.55 11.78 -9.37
N ARG A 166 13.15 12.78 -8.72
CA ARG A 166 14.24 13.59 -9.28
C ARG A 166 15.59 12.91 -9.17
N LEU A 167 15.88 12.27 -8.04
CA LEU A 167 17.23 11.77 -7.73
C LEU A 167 17.46 10.31 -8.16
N LEU A 168 16.43 9.46 -8.18
CA LEU A 168 16.61 8.05 -8.57
C LEU A 168 16.89 7.82 -10.06
N PRO A 169 16.15 8.40 -11.02
CA PRO A 169 16.35 8.08 -12.44
C PRO A 169 17.77 8.38 -12.97
N PRO A 170 18.45 9.47 -12.56
CA PRO A 170 19.84 9.71 -12.95
C PRO A 170 20.84 8.71 -12.38
N LEU A 171 20.53 8.06 -11.25
CA LEU A 171 21.39 7.05 -10.63
C LEU A 171 21.24 5.70 -11.33
N TRP A 172 20.00 5.33 -11.63
CA TRP A 172 19.66 4.04 -12.21
C TRP A 172 18.69 4.22 -13.36
N ASP A 173 19.17 3.97 -14.57
CA ASP A 173 18.36 3.99 -15.80
C ASP A 173 17.42 2.78 -15.82
N LEU A 174 16.24 2.98 -15.23
CA LEU A 174 15.18 2.00 -15.06
C LEU A 174 13.94 2.44 -15.84
N ASP A 175 13.19 1.47 -16.36
CA ASP A 175 11.86 1.76 -16.87
C ASP A 175 10.96 2.35 -15.77
N GLU A 176 9.94 3.12 -16.16
CA GLU A 176 9.07 3.83 -15.22
C GLU A 176 8.43 2.91 -14.16
N PRO A 177 7.89 1.72 -14.49
CA PRO A 177 7.38 0.78 -13.49
C PRO A 177 8.45 0.35 -12.47
N SER A 178 9.67 0.08 -12.92
CA SER A 178 10.79 -0.34 -12.06
C SER A 178 11.26 0.80 -11.18
N THR A 179 11.34 2.04 -11.70
CA THR A 179 11.65 3.24 -10.89
C THR A 179 10.63 3.42 -9.77
N ARG A 180 9.33 3.33 -10.07
CA ARG A 180 8.25 3.45 -9.08
C ARG A 180 8.34 2.35 -8.01
N LEU A 181 8.60 1.10 -8.41
CA LEU A 181 8.79 -0.02 -7.48
C LEU A 181 9.99 0.20 -6.56
N VAL A 182 11.14 0.57 -7.13
CA VAL A 182 12.37 0.84 -6.38
C VAL A 182 12.15 1.98 -5.39
N CYS A 183 11.50 3.07 -5.82
CA CYS A 183 11.14 4.20 -4.97
C CYS A 183 10.26 3.78 -3.79
N ASP A 184 9.13 3.12 -4.04
CA ASP A 184 8.20 2.69 -2.97
C ASP A 184 8.88 1.71 -1.99
N HIS A 185 9.63 0.74 -2.50
CA HIS A 185 10.26 -0.27 -1.65
C HIS A 185 11.43 0.31 -0.84
N LEU A 186 12.20 1.27 -1.38
CA LEU A 186 13.22 1.98 -0.61
C LEU A 186 12.60 2.83 0.48
N ARG A 187 11.60 3.67 0.16
CA ARG A 187 10.89 4.48 1.17
C ARG A 187 10.33 3.60 2.28
N SER A 188 9.66 2.51 1.92
CA SER A 188 9.11 1.56 2.89
C SER A 188 10.18 0.91 3.75
N SER A 189 11.29 0.49 3.14
CA SER A 189 12.39 -0.14 3.86
C SER A 189 13.08 0.82 4.82
N VAL A 190 13.26 2.09 4.43
CA VAL A 190 13.81 3.14 5.30
C VAL A 190 12.93 3.36 6.52
N VAL A 191 11.62 3.51 6.33
CA VAL A 191 10.64 3.66 7.43
C VAL A 191 10.71 2.47 8.38
N VAL A 192 10.57 1.25 7.85
CA VAL A 192 10.53 0.02 8.65
C VAL A 192 11.85 -0.23 9.39
N LEU A 193 13.00 0.07 8.77
CA LEU A 193 14.31 0.01 9.43
C LEU A 193 14.42 1.05 10.54
N GLY A 194 13.89 2.25 10.32
CA GLY A 194 13.90 3.32 11.30
C GLY A 194 13.02 3.06 12.52
N ASP A 195 11.94 2.31 12.35
CA ASP A 195 11.11 1.78 13.45
C ASP A 195 11.75 0.62 14.21
N GLY A 196 12.99 0.24 13.87
CA GLY A 196 13.75 -0.78 14.58
C GLY A 196 13.59 -2.20 14.05
N VAL A 197 12.79 -2.43 13.00
CA VAL A 197 12.70 -3.75 12.37
C VAL A 197 14.01 -4.05 11.63
N ARG A 198 14.42 -5.31 11.62
CA ARG A 198 15.65 -5.78 10.97
C ARG A 198 15.34 -6.95 10.04
N PRO A 199 16.03 -7.09 8.89
CA PRO A 199 15.85 -8.24 8.01
C PRO A 199 16.08 -9.57 8.74
N SER A 200 15.14 -10.51 8.63
CA SER A 200 15.19 -11.82 9.30
C SER A 200 14.55 -12.93 8.44
N ASN A 201 14.58 -14.17 8.93
CA ASN A 201 13.92 -15.32 8.27
C ASN A 201 12.44 -15.47 8.67
N THR A 202 11.92 -14.71 9.63
CA THR A 202 10.57 -14.92 10.20
C THR A 202 9.85 -13.61 10.54
N GLY A 203 8.52 -13.64 10.55
CA GLY A 203 7.69 -12.50 10.97
C GLY A 203 7.96 -11.23 10.17
N ARG A 204 7.93 -10.08 10.85
CA ARG A 204 8.08 -8.74 10.23
C ARG A 204 9.43 -8.55 9.52
N GLY A 205 10.49 -9.14 10.06
CA GLY A 205 11.83 -9.07 9.44
C GLY A 205 11.93 -9.85 8.13
N TYR A 206 11.14 -10.92 7.96
CA TYR A 206 11.04 -11.63 6.68
C TYR A 206 10.35 -10.79 5.61
N VAL A 207 9.29 -10.05 5.98
CA VAL A 207 8.59 -9.14 5.07
C VAL A 207 9.54 -8.04 4.57
N LEU A 208 10.28 -7.39 5.49
CA LEU A 208 11.29 -6.39 5.13
C LEU A 208 12.37 -6.98 4.20
N ARG A 209 12.87 -8.17 4.52
CA ARG A 209 13.84 -8.87 3.66
C ARG A 209 13.29 -9.10 2.25
N ARG A 210 12.05 -9.57 2.14
CA ARG A 210 11.42 -9.84 0.83
C ARG A 210 11.28 -8.56 0.01
N LEU A 211 10.88 -7.45 0.64
CA LEU A 211 10.82 -6.13 -0.01
C LEU A 211 12.19 -5.69 -0.54
N LEU A 212 13.23 -5.74 0.31
CA LEU A 212 14.60 -5.38 -0.08
C LEU A 212 15.15 -6.26 -1.21
N ARG A 213 14.87 -7.55 -1.19
CA ARG A 213 15.34 -8.46 -2.25
C ARG A 213 14.61 -8.25 -3.56
N ARG A 214 13.29 -7.99 -3.54
CA ARG A 214 12.52 -7.64 -4.75
C ARG A 214 13.02 -6.34 -5.39
N LEU A 215 13.29 -5.34 -4.55
CA LEU A 215 13.98 -4.11 -4.93
C LEU A 215 15.32 -4.42 -5.62
N LEU A 216 16.21 -5.16 -4.96
CA LEU A 216 17.56 -5.44 -5.47
C LEU A 216 17.54 -6.25 -6.77
N THR A 217 16.63 -7.22 -6.89
CA THR A 217 16.40 -7.96 -8.14
C THR A 217 15.97 -7.03 -9.26
N THR A 218 15.03 -6.12 -8.99
CA THR A 218 14.56 -5.15 -10.00
C THR A 218 15.68 -4.19 -10.41
N LEU A 219 16.41 -3.66 -9.42
CA LEU A 219 17.52 -2.73 -9.62
C LEU A 219 18.60 -3.32 -10.53
N ARG A 220 18.97 -4.60 -10.29
CA ARG A 220 20.10 -5.28 -10.93
C ARG A 220 19.74 -6.08 -12.18
N ARG A 221 18.46 -6.15 -12.55
CA ARG A 221 17.96 -6.92 -13.70
C ARG A 221 18.73 -6.59 -14.98
N ASP A 222 18.86 -5.30 -15.27
CA ASP A 222 19.44 -4.83 -16.53
C ASP A 222 20.93 -4.46 -16.38
N ASP A 223 21.39 -4.25 -15.15
CA ASP A 223 22.80 -3.96 -14.82
C ASP A 223 23.16 -4.52 -13.42
N PRO A 224 23.88 -5.65 -13.36
CA PRO A 224 24.28 -6.28 -12.11
C PRO A 224 25.23 -5.45 -11.24
N SER A 225 25.84 -4.38 -11.78
CA SER A 225 26.78 -3.53 -11.05
C SER A 225 26.10 -2.51 -10.12
N ARG A 226 24.80 -2.24 -10.34
CA ARG A 226 24.03 -1.28 -9.55
C ARG A 226 23.96 -1.70 -8.08
N THR A 227 24.23 -0.73 -7.19
CA THR A 227 24.30 -0.96 -5.75
C THR A 227 23.56 0.11 -4.96
N LEU A 228 23.05 -0.27 -3.79
CA LEU A 228 22.52 0.70 -2.82
C LEU A 228 23.59 1.60 -2.22
N THR A 229 24.88 1.37 -2.50
CA THR A 229 25.96 2.30 -2.13
C THR A 229 25.78 3.65 -2.83
N ASP A 230 25.22 3.64 -4.04
CA ASP A 230 24.95 4.82 -4.87
C ASP A 230 23.78 5.67 -4.34
N LEU A 231 22.97 5.12 -3.43
CA LEU A 231 21.81 5.81 -2.86
C LEU A 231 22.26 7.03 -2.04
N PRO A 232 21.80 8.25 -2.39
CA PRO A 232 22.09 9.45 -1.64
C PRO A 232 21.54 9.37 -0.21
N LEU A 233 22.36 9.71 0.78
CA LEU A 233 21.93 9.79 2.18
C LEU A 233 20.79 10.80 2.37
N GLU A 234 20.73 11.86 1.54
CA GLU A 234 19.66 12.86 1.59
C GLU A 234 18.25 12.27 1.37
N LEU A 235 18.10 11.20 0.57
CA LEU A 235 16.81 10.53 0.37
C LEU A 235 16.40 9.72 1.60
N VAL A 236 17.39 9.13 2.27
CA VAL A 236 17.19 8.43 3.54
C VAL A 236 16.82 9.44 4.61
N ASP A 237 17.58 10.52 4.75
CA ASP A 237 17.30 11.61 5.70
C ASP A 237 15.93 12.24 5.46
N HIS A 238 15.60 12.55 4.20
CA HIS A 238 14.30 13.10 3.82
C HIS A 238 13.16 12.21 4.32
N THR A 239 13.25 10.90 4.07
CA THR A 239 12.23 9.94 4.49
C THR A 239 12.18 9.78 6.00
N LEU A 240 13.33 9.70 6.68
CA LEU A 240 13.38 9.57 8.14
C LEU A 240 12.81 10.81 8.84
N ASN A 241 13.09 12.00 8.32
CA ASN A 241 12.58 13.25 8.87
C ASN A 241 11.07 13.38 8.64
N HIS A 242 10.60 13.02 7.44
CA HIS A 242 9.19 13.07 7.07
C HIS A 242 8.31 12.20 7.98
N PHE A 243 8.73 10.96 8.23
CA PHE A 243 7.99 10.02 9.06
C PHE A 243 8.46 10.00 10.53
N HIS A 244 9.28 10.98 10.94
CA HIS A 244 9.74 11.19 12.32
C HIS A 244 10.42 9.97 12.97
N GLN A 245 11.21 9.21 12.22
CA GLN A 245 11.93 8.06 12.78
C GLN A 245 13.07 8.50 13.71
N PRO A 246 13.33 7.72 14.78
CA PRO A 246 14.34 8.06 15.78
C PRO A 246 15.77 7.70 15.37
N CYS A 247 15.98 7.00 14.25
CA CYS A 247 17.31 6.54 13.83
C CYS A 247 18.00 7.52 12.89
N GLY A 248 19.33 7.44 12.80
CA GLY A 248 20.12 8.19 11.81
C GLY A 248 20.24 7.46 10.48
N SER A 249 20.35 8.22 9.38
CA SER A 249 20.49 7.68 8.03
C SER A 249 21.70 6.77 7.84
N ASP A 250 22.82 7.01 8.54
CA ASP A 250 23.99 6.11 8.52
C ASP A 250 23.63 4.69 8.98
N THR A 251 22.81 4.56 10.03
CA THR A 251 22.40 3.24 10.55
C THR A 251 21.53 2.51 9.53
N VAL A 252 20.58 3.22 8.92
CA VAL A 252 19.72 2.67 7.87
C VAL A 252 20.55 2.25 6.66
N ARG A 253 21.48 3.10 6.21
CA ARG A 253 22.38 2.80 5.09
C ARG A 253 23.21 1.54 5.37
N THR A 254 23.81 1.41 6.56
CA THR A 254 24.54 0.18 6.94
C THR A 254 23.64 -1.06 6.83
N LEU A 255 22.42 -0.99 7.35
CA LEU A 255 21.50 -2.13 7.32
C LEU A 255 21.03 -2.50 5.91
N LEU A 256 20.83 -1.50 5.04
CA LEU A 256 20.51 -1.72 3.63
C LEU A 256 21.67 -2.44 2.91
N LEU A 257 22.90 -1.95 3.10
CA LEU A 257 24.10 -2.53 2.49
C LEU A 257 24.40 -3.95 3.03
N ASP A 258 24.15 -4.19 4.32
CA ASP A 258 24.31 -5.52 4.93
C ASP A 258 23.38 -6.55 4.28
N GLU A 259 22.10 -6.21 4.07
CA GLU A 259 21.17 -7.11 3.38
C GLU A 259 21.51 -7.25 1.90
N GLU A 260 21.94 -6.18 1.23
CA GLU A 260 22.44 -6.24 -0.15
C GLU A 260 23.63 -7.21 -0.28
N HIS A 261 24.59 -7.14 0.64
CA HIS A 261 25.75 -8.03 0.67
C HIS A 261 25.33 -9.49 0.88
N ARG A 262 24.45 -9.74 1.86
CA ARG A 262 23.89 -11.09 2.12
C ARG A 262 23.14 -11.63 0.91
N PHE A 263 22.37 -10.79 0.23
CA PHE A 263 21.64 -11.18 -0.96
C PHE A 263 22.58 -11.49 -2.13
N THR A 264 23.63 -10.72 -2.31
CA THR A 264 24.67 -10.97 -3.32
C THR A 264 25.34 -12.32 -3.10
N GLN A 265 25.74 -12.63 -1.86
CA GLN A 265 26.29 -13.95 -1.51
C GLN A 265 25.30 -15.10 -1.77
N LEU A 266 24.01 -14.86 -1.51
CA LEU A 266 22.95 -15.84 -1.80
C LEU A 266 22.81 -16.07 -3.31
N LEU A 267 22.81 -15.01 -4.11
CA LEU A 267 22.74 -15.09 -5.57
C LEU A 267 23.92 -15.84 -6.17
N GLU A 268 25.15 -15.53 -5.75
CA GLU A 268 26.36 -16.24 -6.20
C GLU A 268 26.31 -17.74 -5.86
N ARG A 269 25.88 -18.06 -4.64
CA ARG A 269 25.69 -19.45 -4.21
C ARG A 269 24.59 -20.12 -5.04
N GLY A 270 23.47 -19.43 -5.24
CA GLY A 270 22.33 -19.91 -6.01
C GLY A 270 22.68 -20.20 -7.46
N ARG A 271 23.42 -19.31 -8.13
CA ARG A 271 23.93 -19.54 -9.49
C ARG A 271 24.77 -20.81 -9.57
N ARG A 272 25.71 -21.02 -8.63
CA ARG A 272 26.53 -22.24 -8.59
C ARG A 272 25.70 -23.50 -8.38
N ILE A 273 24.64 -23.43 -7.57
CA ILE A 273 23.75 -24.56 -7.30
C ILE A 273 22.93 -24.88 -8.54
N VAL A 274 22.25 -23.88 -9.13
CA VAL A 274 21.34 -24.05 -10.27
C VAL A 274 22.08 -24.43 -11.55
N SER A 275 23.32 -23.99 -11.74
CA SER A 275 24.20 -24.45 -12.84
C SER A 275 24.77 -25.85 -12.63
N GLY A 276 24.46 -26.51 -11.51
CA GLY A 276 24.90 -27.88 -11.23
C GLY A 276 24.28 -28.89 -12.20
N PRO A 277 24.98 -30.00 -12.50
CA PRO A 277 24.54 -30.99 -13.49
C PRO A 277 23.23 -31.71 -13.10
N GLN A 278 22.82 -31.62 -11.83
CA GLN A 278 21.56 -32.19 -11.35
C GLN A 278 20.31 -31.45 -11.84
N PHE A 279 20.43 -30.17 -12.22
CA PHE A 279 19.28 -29.35 -12.63
C PHE A 279 19.24 -29.25 -14.15
N LYS A 280 18.09 -29.56 -14.74
CA LYS A 280 17.83 -29.40 -16.18
C LYS A 280 16.80 -28.31 -16.38
N VAL A 281 17.07 -27.36 -17.27
CA VAL A 281 16.14 -26.29 -17.62
C VAL A 281 15.17 -26.81 -18.70
N PRO A 282 13.85 -26.57 -18.60
CA PRO A 282 13.16 -25.86 -17.52
C PRO A 282 13.11 -26.69 -16.22
N LEU A 283 13.33 -26.01 -15.07
CA LEU A 283 13.26 -26.63 -13.75
C LEU A 283 11.86 -27.17 -13.46
N SER A 284 11.80 -28.33 -12.80
CA SER A 284 10.55 -28.90 -12.30
C SER A 284 10.08 -28.22 -11.01
N GLU A 285 8.80 -28.41 -10.64
CA GLU A 285 8.29 -27.95 -9.34
C GLU A 285 9.04 -28.57 -8.15
N GLU A 286 9.52 -29.81 -8.30
CA GLU A 286 10.34 -30.49 -7.29
C GLU A 286 11.71 -29.83 -7.14
N ASP A 287 12.32 -29.36 -8.24
CA ASP A 287 13.55 -28.57 -8.19
C ASP A 287 13.34 -27.24 -7.47
N TYR A 288 12.23 -26.53 -7.76
CA TYR A 288 11.91 -25.28 -7.07
C TYR A 288 11.67 -25.50 -5.57
N HIS A 289 10.95 -26.55 -5.19
CA HIS A 289 10.78 -26.93 -3.78
C HIS A 289 12.12 -27.29 -3.12
N TYR A 290 12.96 -28.09 -3.77
CA TYR A 290 14.27 -28.44 -3.25
C TYR A 290 15.18 -27.21 -3.05
N LEU A 291 15.22 -26.32 -4.04
CA LEU A 291 16.00 -25.07 -3.99
C LEU A 291 15.49 -24.14 -2.87
N HIS A 292 14.18 -24.09 -2.66
CA HIS A 292 13.59 -23.35 -1.55
C HIS A 292 13.94 -23.98 -0.19
N ASP A 293 13.65 -25.26 0.01
CA ASP A 293 13.74 -25.90 1.32
C ASP A 293 15.19 -26.18 1.76
N THR A 294 16.05 -26.54 0.80
CA THR A 294 17.45 -26.91 1.10
C THR A 294 18.38 -25.70 1.04
N HIS A 295 18.15 -24.78 0.10
CA HIS A 295 19.07 -23.69 -0.19
C HIS A 295 18.50 -22.30 0.10
N GLY A 296 17.23 -22.20 0.50
CA GLY A 296 16.57 -20.93 0.80
C GLY A 296 16.42 -20.03 -0.42
N LEU A 297 16.38 -20.60 -1.63
CA LEU A 297 16.27 -19.89 -2.90
C LEU A 297 14.80 -19.88 -3.33
N PRO A 298 14.07 -18.77 -3.16
CA PRO A 298 12.67 -18.70 -3.54
C PRO A 298 12.51 -18.71 -5.07
N ARG A 299 11.36 -19.18 -5.55
CA ARG A 299 11.10 -19.44 -6.97
C ARG A 299 11.37 -18.22 -7.85
N ASP A 300 10.91 -17.04 -7.43
CA ASP A 300 11.11 -15.76 -8.12
C ASP A 300 12.60 -15.46 -8.33
N LEU A 301 13.43 -15.71 -7.31
CA LEU A 301 14.87 -15.58 -7.41
C LEU A 301 15.47 -16.56 -8.42
N VAL A 302 15.07 -17.82 -8.36
CA VAL A 302 15.57 -18.88 -9.25
C VAL A 302 15.18 -18.62 -10.70
N THR A 303 13.93 -18.20 -10.95
CA THR A 303 13.46 -17.85 -12.29
C THR A 303 14.27 -16.68 -12.85
N GLY A 304 14.55 -15.64 -12.05
CA GLY A 304 15.41 -14.53 -12.46
C GLY A 304 16.84 -14.97 -12.81
N LEU A 305 17.42 -15.86 -12.00
CA LEU A 305 18.76 -16.42 -12.26
C LEU A 305 18.86 -17.22 -13.57
N LEU A 306 17.75 -17.81 -14.05
CA LEU A 306 17.69 -18.59 -15.27
C LEU A 306 17.43 -17.74 -16.53
N THR A 307 16.86 -16.55 -16.37
CA THR A 307 16.65 -15.60 -17.48
C THR A 307 17.89 -14.76 -17.80
N ASP A 308 18.81 -14.62 -16.85
CA ASP A 308 20.04 -13.81 -16.98
C ASP A 308 21.25 -14.58 -17.55
N GLY A 309 21.07 -15.81 -18.05
CA GLY A 309 22.13 -16.67 -18.60
C GLY A 309 21.78 -17.28 -19.95
#